data_AF-A0A7D4BG23-F1
#
_entry.id   AF-A0A7D4BG23-F1
#
_cell.length_a   1.000
_cell.length_b   1.000
_cell.length_c   1.000
_cell.angle_alpha   90.00
_cell.angle_beta   90.00
_cell.angle_gamma   90.00
#
_symmetry.space_group_name_H-M   'P 1'
#
loop_
_entity.id
_entity.type
_entity.pdbx_description
1 polymer ?
#
loop_
_entity_poly.entity_id
_entity_poly.type
_entity_poly.pdbx_seq_one_letter_code
_entity_poly.pdbx_strand_id
1 'polypeptide(L)'
;MVPRFSESGLEGFMPLNHRFGFVAQEQIQLDDRNNLSAMHIARTVAHELAHGVFNLRQTFSDKNFVTLPQGTTGNLMDYPTSPALADRYTALIKIQWDLIHNPISTTGLFDGMEEGALSSEFKGTPVVFLGDTAIRKERLFIYNDTSKTVKVKFETADTSKTKVAFQLIITTEPNNIKLPYPKTGCDTLVFNEIKQIRLDSIPNGKYTLTCKVKVKTLKNKKEVESEKVFTTHFFIRTKKLEITTELLKSIFANNPDTVRLGRVARAINKYSEQFGLVNVNRMSHFLAQVGYESDGFKGKSGEGGCYTKTNTNWSIWFSLTWKERPFCNNCNCDTTLNLPIQRGSKKLKWTAVECKAEQKDCYAVPDIFICKKAGKEQDSLFLSYVYQCEGGNGNSSTGDGYKYRGHGAIQLTWKKTYQAFDEWLRNNYPKVYKNVVSNPSVIDKDEELFVLSALWFWSSEKKNKKLNDCADLGNYEEITRVISNSTKTVEERKKIFDKLIKT
;
A
#
# COMPACT_ATOMS: atom_id res chain seq x y z
N MET A 1 -5.30 6.16 13.68
CA MET A 1 -5.11 5.71 15.08
C MET A 1 -4.39 6.85 15.77
N VAL A 2 -4.96 7.45 16.81
CA VAL A 2 -4.27 8.51 17.57
C VAL A 2 -3.37 7.80 18.58
N PRO A 3 -2.06 8.05 18.61
CA PRO A 3 -1.18 7.41 19.59
C PRO A 3 -1.56 7.86 21.01
N ARG A 4 -1.40 6.97 21.99
CA ARG A 4 -1.58 7.33 23.40
C ARG A 4 -0.38 8.17 23.86
N PHE A 5 -0.54 9.49 23.93
CA PHE A 5 0.53 10.43 24.29
C PHE A 5 1.16 10.12 25.66
N SER A 6 0.36 9.71 26.65
CA SER A 6 0.84 9.39 28.02
C SER A 6 1.65 8.09 28.15
N GLU A 7 1.72 7.28 27.09
CA GLU A 7 2.46 6.00 27.06
C GLU A 7 3.62 6.01 26.05
N SER A 8 3.70 7.00 25.17
CA SER A 8 4.58 7.00 23.99
C SER A 8 5.74 8.00 24.05
N GLY A 9 5.74 8.94 25.00
CA GLY A 9 6.76 10.01 25.07
C GLY A 9 6.72 10.95 23.87
N LEU A 10 5.60 11.01 23.15
CA LEU A 10 5.41 11.87 21.99
C LEU A 10 5.12 13.29 22.42
N GLU A 11 5.89 14.25 21.92
CA GLU A 11 5.59 15.68 22.07
C GLU A 11 4.52 16.15 21.07
N GLY A 12 4.44 15.50 19.91
CA GLY A 12 3.51 15.81 18.84
C GLY A 12 3.24 14.59 17.95
N PHE A 13 2.12 14.65 17.22
CA PHE A 13 1.83 13.68 16.18
C PHE A 13 0.93 14.25 15.08
N MET A 14 1.43 14.24 13.85
CA MET A 14 0.68 14.58 12.65
C MET A 14 1.14 13.72 11.46
N PRO A 15 0.32 12.78 10.98
CA PRO A 15 0.73 11.92 9.89
C PRO A 15 0.84 12.68 8.56
N LEU A 16 1.75 12.24 7.68
CA LEU A 16 1.93 12.84 6.34
C LEU A 16 0.61 12.92 5.55
N ASN A 17 0.37 14.03 4.85
CA ASN A 17 -0.86 14.35 4.11
C ASN A 17 -2.14 14.49 4.97
N HIS A 18 -2.01 14.62 6.29
CA HIS A 18 -3.15 14.95 7.14
C HIS A 18 -3.26 16.45 7.39
N ARG A 19 -4.49 16.90 7.68
CA ARG A 19 -4.79 18.32 7.98
C ARG A 19 -4.89 18.62 9.48
N PHE A 20 -4.77 17.58 10.30
CA PHE A 20 -4.93 17.66 11.74
C PHE A 20 -3.85 16.81 12.41
N GLY A 21 -3.33 17.34 13.52
CA GLY A 21 -2.37 16.69 14.38
C GLY A 21 -2.67 17.00 15.84
N PHE A 22 -1.82 16.50 16.73
CA PHE A 22 -1.95 16.65 18.16
C PHE A 22 -0.60 17.07 18.75
N VAL A 23 -0.63 17.79 19.86
CA VAL A 23 0.56 18.20 20.61
C VAL A 23 0.33 17.84 22.08
N ALA A 24 1.27 17.14 22.69
CA ALA A 24 1.17 16.70 24.07
C ALA A 24 1.78 17.73 25.01
N GLN A 25 0.93 18.59 25.55
CA GLN A 25 1.33 19.67 26.44
C GLN A 25 2.13 19.18 27.67
N GLU A 26 1.81 17.99 28.19
CA GLU A 26 2.50 17.40 29.36
C GLU A 26 3.92 16.91 29.08
N GLN A 27 4.28 16.69 27.81
CA GLN A 27 5.59 16.15 27.41
C GLN A 27 6.59 17.23 27.01
N ILE A 28 6.16 18.49 26.93
CA ILE A 28 6.99 19.62 26.50
C ILE A 28 7.70 20.26 27.70
N GLN A 29 9.00 20.54 27.55
CA GLN A 29 9.83 21.11 28.61
C GLN A 29 9.36 22.50 29.08
N LEU A 30 9.53 22.72 30.38
CA LEU A 30 9.33 24.02 31.03
C LEU A 30 10.60 24.89 30.87
N ASP A 31 10.43 26.20 30.71
CA ASP A 31 11.48 27.21 30.74
C ASP A 31 12.00 27.41 32.18
N ASP A 32 13.06 28.23 32.33
CA ASP A 32 13.66 28.54 33.64
C ASP A 32 12.69 29.22 34.63
N ARG A 33 11.49 29.61 34.17
CA ARG A 33 10.39 30.18 34.97
C ARG A 33 9.28 29.17 35.22
N ASN A 34 9.51 27.88 34.97
CA ASN A 34 8.54 26.80 35.07
C ASN A 34 7.28 26.97 34.20
N ASN A 35 7.35 27.73 33.10
CA ASN A 35 6.30 27.83 32.10
C ASN A 35 6.62 26.93 30.91
N LEU A 36 5.61 26.44 30.19
CA LEU A 36 5.87 25.77 28.91
C LEU A 36 6.66 26.70 27.97
N SER A 37 7.81 26.24 27.46
CA SER A 37 8.59 27.03 26.50
C SER A 37 7.73 27.27 25.24
N ALA A 38 7.31 28.51 25.04
CA ALA A 38 6.51 28.91 23.88
C ALA A 38 7.24 28.61 22.56
N MET A 39 8.57 28.67 22.59
CA MET A 39 9.41 28.34 21.44
C MET A 39 9.42 26.83 21.15
N HIS A 40 9.52 25.98 22.18
CA HIS A 40 9.42 24.53 22.01
C HIS A 40 8.04 24.13 21.47
N ILE A 41 6.95 24.71 22.00
CA ILE A 41 5.60 24.46 21.47
C ILE A 41 5.51 24.86 20.00
N ALA A 42 5.97 26.07 19.65
CA ALA A 42 5.91 26.57 18.27
C ALA A 42 6.72 25.68 17.31
N ARG A 43 7.89 25.21 17.74
CA ARG A 43 8.75 24.32 16.97
C ARG A 43 8.13 22.94 16.78
N THR A 44 7.54 22.35 17.83
CA THR A 44 6.83 21.06 17.75
C THR A 44 5.63 21.20 16.80
N VAL A 45 4.82 22.25 16.93
CA VAL A 45 3.71 22.53 16.00
C VAL A 45 4.23 22.66 14.56
N ALA A 46 5.33 23.39 14.34
CA ALA A 46 5.91 23.56 13.02
C ALA A 46 6.42 22.24 12.42
N HIS A 47 7.04 21.38 13.23
CA HIS A 47 7.48 20.04 12.82
C HIS A 47 6.31 19.14 12.41
N GLU A 48 5.24 19.13 13.21
CA GLU A 48 4.04 18.35 12.92
C GLU A 48 3.33 18.86 11.66
N LEU A 49 3.19 20.18 11.49
CA LEU A 49 2.63 20.78 10.28
C LEU A 49 3.47 20.46 9.03
N ALA A 50 4.78 20.46 9.17
CA ALA A 50 5.71 20.10 8.11
C ALA A 50 5.48 18.66 7.63
N HIS A 51 5.24 17.71 8.54
CA HIS A 51 4.81 16.37 8.17
C HIS A 51 3.43 16.39 7.49
N GLY A 52 2.41 16.91 8.16
CA GLY A 52 1.04 16.75 7.66
C GLY A 52 0.72 17.54 6.40
N VAL A 53 0.86 18.86 6.45
CA VAL A 53 0.41 19.75 5.37
C VAL A 53 1.40 19.81 4.21
N PHE A 54 2.69 19.79 4.53
CA PHE A 54 3.76 20.01 3.56
C PHE A 54 4.50 18.74 3.15
N ASN A 55 4.14 17.60 3.75
CA ASN A 55 4.66 16.29 3.41
C ASN A 55 6.20 16.22 3.47
N LEU A 56 6.78 17.01 4.38
CA LEU A 56 8.21 17.01 4.63
C LEU A 56 8.58 15.74 5.39
N ARG A 57 9.72 15.17 5.00
CA ARG A 57 10.29 13.98 5.64
C ARG A 57 11.41 14.35 6.59
N GLN A 58 11.64 13.46 7.55
CA GLN A 58 12.78 13.59 8.46
C GLN A 58 14.10 13.58 7.71
N THR A 59 15.07 14.37 8.16
CA THR A 59 16.40 14.45 7.51
C THR A 59 17.12 13.10 7.48
N PHE A 60 16.82 12.20 8.42
CA PHE A 60 17.38 10.86 8.52
C PHE A 60 16.49 9.76 7.92
N SER A 61 15.41 10.13 7.24
CA SER A 61 14.58 9.17 6.50
C SER A 61 15.31 8.67 5.25
N ASP A 62 15.25 7.36 5.01
CA ASP A 62 15.73 6.70 3.79
C ASP A 62 14.91 7.07 2.54
N LYS A 63 13.79 7.78 2.74
CA LYS A 63 12.89 8.27 1.70
C LYS A 63 13.01 9.78 1.46
N ASN A 64 13.92 10.45 2.18
CA ASN A 64 14.22 11.86 1.95
C ASN A 64 15.18 12.02 0.76
N PHE A 65 15.18 13.21 0.15
CA PHE A 65 16.10 13.55 -0.95
C PHE A 65 17.56 13.57 -0.52
N VAL A 66 17.81 13.90 0.75
CA VAL A 66 19.13 13.83 1.39
C VAL A 66 18.93 13.15 2.74
N THR A 67 19.60 12.02 2.95
CA THR A 67 19.58 11.29 4.22
C THR A 67 20.82 11.64 5.03
N LEU A 68 20.63 12.31 6.16
CA LEU A 68 21.67 12.72 7.11
C LEU A 68 21.49 11.96 8.44
N PRO A 69 22.55 11.72 9.23
CA PRO A 69 22.38 11.06 10.53
C PRO A 69 21.50 11.90 11.47
N GLN A 70 20.63 11.24 12.22
CA GLN A 70 19.72 11.89 13.17
C GLN A 70 20.50 12.73 14.20
N GLY A 71 20.01 13.93 14.48
CA GLY A 71 20.56 14.84 15.49
C GLY A 71 21.82 15.59 15.07
N THR A 72 22.23 15.50 13.81
CA THR A 72 23.44 16.16 13.30
C THR A 72 23.19 17.51 12.63
N THR A 73 21.93 17.93 12.50
CA THR A 73 21.56 19.15 11.79
C THR A 73 20.72 20.09 12.65
N GLY A 74 20.72 21.38 12.35
CA GLY A 74 19.75 22.34 12.90
C GLY A 74 18.42 22.38 12.12
N ASN A 75 18.09 21.32 11.36
CA ASN A 75 16.92 21.30 10.50
C ASN A 75 15.63 21.09 11.30
N LEU A 76 14.54 21.73 10.88
CA LEU A 76 13.21 21.58 11.49
C LEU A 76 12.77 20.11 11.54
N MET A 77 13.10 19.33 10.50
CA MET A 77 12.75 17.92 10.34
C MET A 77 13.78 16.96 10.93
N ASP A 78 14.68 17.45 11.79
CA ASP A 78 15.62 16.61 12.55
C ASP A 78 15.24 16.56 14.03
N TYR A 79 15.63 15.50 14.72
CA TYR A 79 15.34 15.35 16.15
C TYR A 79 16.45 15.99 16.99
N PRO A 80 16.08 16.84 17.96
CA PRO A 80 17.06 17.43 18.84
C PRO A 80 17.73 16.34 19.69
N THR A 81 19.06 16.43 19.83
CA THR A 81 19.84 15.49 20.65
C THR A 81 19.63 15.69 22.16
N SER A 82 19.05 16.81 22.54
CA SER A 82 18.59 17.12 23.89
C SER A 82 17.41 18.09 23.82
N PRO A 83 16.40 17.96 24.69
CA PRO A 83 15.30 18.92 24.79
C PRO A 83 15.77 20.37 24.92
N ALA A 84 16.88 20.63 25.64
CA ALA A 84 17.44 21.97 25.80
C ALA A 84 18.00 22.60 24.50
N LEU A 85 18.16 21.80 23.45
CA LEU A 85 18.63 22.25 22.13
C LEU A 85 17.49 22.33 21.13
N ALA A 86 16.26 21.97 21.49
CA ALA A 86 15.17 21.85 20.54
C ALA A 86 14.80 23.20 19.89
N ASP A 87 14.99 24.31 20.58
CA ASP A 87 14.79 25.66 20.03
C ASP A 87 15.78 26.04 18.90
N ARG A 88 16.87 25.30 18.70
CA ARG A 88 17.90 25.59 17.69
C ARG A 88 17.67 24.89 16.34
N TYR A 89 16.66 24.04 16.25
CA TYR A 89 16.38 23.20 15.08
C TYR A 89 15.20 23.76 14.29
N THR A 90 15.44 24.86 13.59
CA THR A 90 14.39 25.62 12.88
C THR A 90 14.69 25.81 11.38
N ALA A 91 15.85 25.35 10.91
CA ALA A 91 16.29 25.58 9.55
C ALA A 91 15.55 24.67 8.54
N LEU A 92 15.41 25.15 7.30
CA LEU A 92 14.90 24.36 6.17
C LEU A 92 15.90 24.43 5.01
N ILE A 93 16.10 23.31 4.33
CA ILE A 93 16.92 23.24 3.13
C ILE A 93 16.10 23.62 1.89
N LYS A 94 16.76 24.04 0.81
CA LYS A 94 16.11 24.54 -0.42
C LYS A 94 14.97 23.64 -0.93
N ILE A 95 15.17 22.31 -0.94
CA ILE A 95 14.14 21.38 -1.41
C ILE A 95 12.91 21.31 -0.49
N GLN A 96 13.07 21.54 0.82
CA GLN A 96 11.94 21.64 1.75
C GLN A 96 11.16 22.95 1.52
N TRP A 97 11.86 24.04 1.20
CA TRP A 97 11.22 25.29 0.79
C TRP A 97 10.38 25.10 -0.47
N ASP A 98 10.89 24.36 -1.48
CA ASP A 98 10.13 24.08 -2.70
C ASP A 98 8.85 23.27 -2.40
N LEU A 99 8.94 22.27 -1.51
CA LEU A 99 7.79 21.44 -1.09
C LEU A 99 6.75 22.20 -0.28
N ILE A 100 7.16 23.19 0.52
CA ILE A 100 6.22 24.06 1.24
C ILE A 100 5.42 24.91 0.26
N HIS A 101 6.06 25.42 -0.80
CA HIS A 101 5.41 26.22 -1.83
C HIS A 101 4.54 25.38 -2.78
N ASN A 102 4.98 24.16 -3.09
CA ASN A 102 4.27 23.23 -3.97
C ASN A 102 4.31 21.79 -3.43
N PRO A 103 3.40 21.44 -2.50
CA PRO A 103 3.41 20.14 -1.86
C PRO A 103 3.15 19.01 -2.86
N ILE A 104 4.08 18.06 -2.94
CA ILE A 104 3.91 16.85 -3.76
C ILE A 104 2.92 15.92 -3.04
N SER A 105 1.91 15.42 -3.75
CA SER A 105 1.04 14.37 -3.22
C SER A 105 1.79 13.05 -3.20
N THR A 106 2.15 12.54 -2.01
CA THR A 106 2.75 11.21 -1.87
C THR A 106 1.66 10.13 -1.87
N THR A 107 1.86 9.10 -2.66
CA THR A 107 0.95 7.94 -2.80
C THR A 107 1.21 6.82 -1.78
N GLY A 108 2.12 7.02 -0.82
CA GLY A 108 2.45 6.08 0.25
C GLY A 108 1.63 6.37 1.51
N LEU A 109 0.80 5.43 1.93
CA LEU A 109 -0.10 5.52 3.07
C LEU A 109 0.47 4.89 4.38
N PHE A 110 1.75 4.53 4.42
CA PHE A 110 2.48 4.11 5.63
C PHE A 110 3.79 4.83 5.84
N ASP A 111 4.23 5.58 4.84
CA ASP A 111 5.41 6.43 4.92
C ASP A 111 5.32 7.53 5.98
N GLY A 112 4.11 7.86 6.45
CA GLY A 112 3.88 9.01 7.31
C GLY A 112 3.42 8.76 8.73
N MET A 113 3.14 7.52 9.12
CA MET A 113 2.75 7.22 10.51
C MET A 113 3.98 7.07 11.42
N GLU A 114 5.12 6.63 10.87
CA GLU A 114 6.38 6.43 11.59
C GLU A 114 7.25 7.69 11.60
N GLU A 115 7.08 8.57 10.59
CA GLU A 115 7.77 9.85 10.50
C GLU A 115 7.04 10.99 11.24
N GLY A 116 5.71 11.00 11.33
CA GLY A 116 4.95 12.10 11.94
C GLY A 116 4.91 12.11 13.47
N ALA A 117 5.93 11.57 14.15
CA ALA A 117 5.88 11.27 15.58
C ALA A 117 7.19 11.71 16.25
N LEU A 118 7.27 12.96 16.72
CA LEU A 118 8.47 13.49 17.41
C LEU A 118 8.70 12.70 18.71
N SER A 119 9.58 11.70 18.62
CA SER A 119 9.83 10.72 19.67
C SER A 119 11.32 10.44 19.83
N SER A 120 11.76 10.37 21.08
CA SER A 120 12.99 9.65 21.46
C SER A 120 12.71 8.15 21.59
N GLU A 121 11.89 7.56 20.70
CA GLU A 121 11.64 6.12 20.79
C GLU A 121 12.91 5.34 20.53
N PHE A 122 13.17 4.37 21.41
CA PHE A 122 14.13 3.31 21.18
C PHE A 122 13.80 2.58 19.86
N LYS A 123 14.65 2.77 18.84
CA LYS A 123 14.55 2.15 17.51
C LYS A 123 15.51 0.96 17.42
N GLY A 124 15.03 -0.15 16.84
CA GLY A 124 15.86 -1.32 16.57
C GLY A 124 15.21 -2.28 15.59
N THR A 125 16.00 -3.13 14.96
CA THR A 125 15.55 -4.05 13.92
C THR A 125 16.22 -5.42 14.08
N PRO A 126 15.44 -6.51 14.25
CA PRO A 126 15.97 -7.86 14.15
C PRO A 126 16.43 -8.15 12.72
N VAL A 127 17.64 -8.66 12.56
CA VAL A 127 18.27 -9.03 11.29
C VAL A 127 18.68 -10.49 11.35
N VAL A 128 18.43 -11.23 10.28
CA VAL A 128 18.84 -12.63 10.14
C VAL A 128 19.83 -12.74 9.00
N PHE A 129 20.79 -13.66 9.06
CA PHE A 129 21.73 -13.92 8.00
C PHE A 129 21.72 -15.41 7.66
N LEU A 130 21.74 -15.70 6.36
CA LEU A 130 22.01 -17.02 5.78
C LEU A 130 23.28 -16.91 4.95
N GLY A 131 24.28 -17.72 5.27
CA GLY A 131 25.65 -17.51 4.79
C GLY A 131 26.16 -16.09 5.11
N ASP A 132 26.42 -15.32 4.06
CA ASP A 132 26.86 -13.91 4.13
C ASP A 132 25.77 -12.90 3.74
N THR A 133 24.55 -13.39 3.47
CA THR A 133 23.44 -12.51 3.05
C THR A 133 22.65 -12.03 4.25
N ALA A 134 22.55 -10.71 4.42
CA ALA A 134 21.68 -10.09 5.42
C ALA A 134 20.22 -10.05 4.95
N ILE A 135 19.34 -10.59 5.77
CA ILE A 135 17.90 -10.67 5.56
C ILE A 135 17.24 -9.57 6.39
N ARG A 136 16.80 -8.55 5.68
CA ARG A 136 16.09 -7.39 6.22
C ARG A 136 14.72 -7.38 5.53
N LYS A 137 13.64 -7.61 6.29
CA LYS A 137 12.24 -7.77 5.81
C LYS A 137 11.96 -9.11 5.10
N GLU A 138 10.71 -9.31 4.71
CA GLU A 138 10.14 -10.56 4.17
C GLU A 138 10.68 -10.90 2.77
N ARG A 139 11.93 -11.33 2.73
CA ARG A 139 12.56 -11.83 1.50
C ARG A 139 12.48 -13.35 1.47
N LEU A 140 12.35 -13.87 0.25
CA LEU A 140 12.51 -15.29 -0.05
C LEU A 140 13.92 -15.56 -0.50
N PHE A 141 14.54 -16.57 0.09
CA PHE A 141 15.85 -17.07 -0.34
C PHE A 141 15.71 -18.46 -0.91
N ILE A 142 16.40 -18.67 -2.03
CA ILE A 142 16.68 -19.98 -2.60
C ILE A 142 18.06 -20.38 -2.12
N TYR A 143 18.15 -21.37 -1.23
CA TYR A 143 19.45 -21.86 -0.76
C TYR A 143 19.45 -23.38 -0.62
N ASN A 144 20.57 -23.97 -1.02
CA ASN A 144 20.96 -25.35 -0.71
C ASN A 144 21.95 -25.35 0.48
N ASP A 145 21.66 -24.57 1.54
CA ASP A 145 22.66 -24.30 2.58
C ASP A 145 22.79 -25.52 3.49
N THR A 146 23.85 -26.28 3.30
CA THR A 146 24.18 -27.44 4.14
C THR A 146 24.95 -27.06 5.40
N SER A 147 25.27 -25.76 5.61
CA SER A 147 26.01 -25.29 6.80
C SER A 147 25.22 -25.49 8.09
N LYS A 148 23.89 -25.66 7.99
CA LYS A 148 22.96 -25.79 9.11
C LYS A 148 23.07 -24.63 10.10
N THR A 149 23.50 -23.47 9.61
CA THR A 149 23.82 -22.31 10.43
C THR A 149 22.98 -21.11 10.02
N VAL A 150 22.34 -20.47 10.99
CA VAL A 150 21.63 -19.20 10.84
C VAL A 150 22.30 -18.20 11.76
N LYS A 151 22.63 -16.99 11.28
CA LYS A 151 23.13 -15.92 12.16
C LYS A 151 22.01 -14.93 12.42
N VAL A 152 21.95 -14.36 13.61
CA VAL A 152 20.93 -13.37 14.00
C VAL A 152 21.59 -12.19 14.71
N LYS A 153 21.01 -11.01 14.56
CA LYS A 153 21.48 -9.75 15.16
C LYS A 153 20.28 -8.89 15.52
N PHE A 154 20.37 -8.14 16.60
CA PHE A 154 19.48 -7.00 16.85
C PHE A 154 20.25 -5.72 16.54
N GLU A 155 19.88 -5.02 15.48
CA GLU A 155 20.56 -3.81 15.03
C GLU A 155 19.87 -2.55 15.56
N THR A 156 20.63 -1.64 16.14
CA THR A 156 20.13 -0.39 16.71
C THR A 156 21.24 0.67 16.70
N ALA A 157 20.87 1.95 16.72
CA ALA A 157 21.82 3.05 16.89
C ALA A 157 22.47 3.03 18.30
N ASP A 158 21.83 2.35 19.26
CA ASP A 158 22.36 2.19 20.61
C ASP A 158 23.60 1.27 20.62
N THR A 159 24.74 1.83 21.04
CA THR A 159 26.02 1.11 21.12
C THR A 159 26.25 0.42 22.47
N SER A 160 25.28 0.48 23.39
CA SER A 160 25.34 -0.21 24.67
C SER A 160 25.36 -1.73 24.49
N LYS A 161 25.94 -2.45 25.45
CA LYS A 161 25.97 -3.92 25.45
C LYS A 161 24.71 -4.53 26.06
N THR A 162 23.56 -3.91 25.78
CA THR A 162 22.26 -4.33 26.31
C THR A 162 21.88 -5.70 25.77
N LYS A 163 21.35 -6.55 26.66
CA LYS A 163 20.90 -7.90 26.36
C LYS A 163 19.44 -7.89 25.89
N VAL A 164 19.16 -8.62 24.83
CA VAL A 164 17.84 -8.75 24.20
C VAL A 164 17.44 -10.20 24.22
N ALA A 165 16.25 -10.50 24.74
CA ALA A 165 15.70 -11.85 24.64
C ALA A 165 15.20 -12.09 23.22
N PHE A 166 15.46 -13.25 22.62
CA PHE A 166 14.95 -13.59 21.31
C PHE A 166 14.44 -15.02 21.22
N GLN A 167 13.55 -15.23 20.26
CA GLN A 167 13.05 -16.54 19.86
C GLN A 167 12.91 -16.59 18.34
N LEU A 168 13.37 -17.67 17.73
CA LEU A 168 13.19 -17.98 16.32
C LEU A 168 12.18 -19.12 16.19
N ILE A 169 11.08 -18.92 15.47
CA ILE A 169 10.08 -19.96 15.19
C ILE A 169 10.10 -20.25 13.69
N ILE A 170 10.33 -21.51 13.35
CA ILE A 170 10.29 -22.01 11.97
C ILE A 170 8.98 -22.76 11.76
N THR A 171 8.08 -22.20 10.95
CA THR A 171 6.88 -22.88 10.48
C THR A 171 7.21 -23.54 9.14
N THR A 172 7.44 -24.85 9.16
CA THR A 172 7.82 -25.63 7.97
C THR A 172 6.72 -25.64 6.93
N GLU A 173 7.10 -25.78 5.66
CA GLU A 173 6.19 -26.06 4.56
C GLU A 173 6.49 -27.44 3.95
N PRO A 174 5.46 -28.20 3.51
CA PRO A 174 4.04 -27.81 3.44
C PRO A 174 3.25 -28.05 4.74
N ASN A 175 3.82 -28.76 5.72
CA ASN A 175 3.05 -29.33 6.83
C ASN A 175 2.76 -28.36 8.00
N ASN A 176 3.24 -27.12 7.94
CA ASN A 176 3.05 -26.09 8.97
C ASN A 176 3.53 -26.51 10.38
N ILE A 177 4.49 -27.42 10.49
CA ILE A 177 5.09 -27.83 11.77
C ILE A 177 5.91 -26.66 12.32
N LYS A 178 5.66 -26.26 13.57
CA LYS A 178 6.40 -25.20 14.26
C LYS A 178 7.60 -25.76 15.02
N LEU A 179 8.78 -25.28 14.67
CA LEU A 179 10.06 -25.66 15.29
C LEU A 179 10.66 -24.42 15.98
N PRO A 180 10.57 -24.30 17.32
CA PRO A 180 11.13 -23.17 18.05
C PRO A 180 12.62 -23.36 18.33
N TYR A 181 13.36 -22.25 18.26
CA TYR A 181 14.71 -22.11 18.78
C TYR A 181 14.77 -20.90 19.76
N PRO A 182 15.25 -21.10 20.99
CA PRO A 182 15.53 -22.40 21.61
C PRO A 182 14.27 -23.29 21.72
N LYS A 183 14.45 -24.59 21.99
CA LYS A 183 13.33 -25.53 22.17
C LYS A 183 12.39 -25.09 23.30
N THR A 184 12.92 -24.43 24.33
CA THR A 184 12.17 -23.87 25.46
C THR A 184 12.67 -22.47 25.80
N GLY A 185 11.76 -21.55 26.13
CA GLY A 185 12.10 -20.19 26.56
C GLY A 185 12.62 -19.27 25.44
N CYS A 186 13.58 -18.41 25.80
CA CYS A 186 14.24 -17.47 24.90
C CYS A 186 15.76 -17.55 25.11
N ASP A 187 16.52 -17.24 24.08
CA ASP A 187 17.96 -17.04 24.19
C ASP A 187 18.27 -15.53 24.13
N THR A 188 19.53 -15.14 24.29
CA THR A 188 19.97 -13.75 24.40
C THR A 188 20.83 -13.33 23.22
N LEU A 189 20.57 -12.12 22.71
CA LEU A 189 21.46 -11.32 21.84
C LEU A 189 22.04 -10.15 22.62
N VAL A 190 23.15 -9.62 22.16
CA VAL A 190 23.67 -8.31 22.56
C VAL A 190 23.45 -7.35 21.40
N PHE A 191 23.10 -6.09 21.69
CA PHE A 191 22.94 -5.09 20.64
C PHE A 191 24.13 -5.06 19.69
N ASN A 192 23.81 -5.01 18.41
CA ASN A 192 24.76 -4.92 17.31
C ASN A 192 25.74 -6.11 17.18
N GLU A 193 25.62 -7.15 17.99
CA GLU A 193 26.43 -8.36 17.91
C GLU A 193 25.72 -9.46 17.13
N ILE A 194 26.49 -10.17 16.31
CA ILE A 194 26.00 -11.32 15.55
C ILE A 194 26.11 -12.56 16.43
N LYS A 195 25.00 -13.28 16.58
CA LYS A 195 24.97 -14.60 17.20
C LYS A 195 24.74 -15.67 16.15
N GLN A 196 25.60 -16.68 16.16
CA GLN A 196 25.47 -17.84 15.28
C GLN A 196 24.66 -18.94 15.96
N ILE A 197 23.65 -19.45 15.25
CA ILE A 197 22.77 -20.53 15.68
C ILE A 197 23.00 -21.73 14.78
N ARG A 198 23.33 -22.87 15.38
CA ARG A 198 23.37 -24.15 14.67
C ARG A 198 22.03 -24.86 14.83
N LEU A 199 21.42 -25.22 13.71
CA LEU A 199 20.16 -25.95 13.63
C LEU A 199 20.41 -27.40 13.20
N ASP A 200 19.44 -28.29 13.40
CA ASP A 200 19.53 -29.68 12.91
C ASP A 200 19.43 -29.73 11.37
N SER A 201 18.61 -28.83 10.82
CA SER A 201 18.43 -28.57 9.39
C SER A 201 17.85 -27.16 9.18
N ILE A 202 17.91 -26.66 7.94
CA ILE A 202 17.24 -25.42 7.51
C ILE A 202 16.09 -25.83 6.57
N PRO A 203 14.91 -26.19 7.11
CA PRO A 203 13.79 -26.63 6.28
C PRO A 203 13.16 -25.48 5.50
N ASN A 204 12.47 -25.82 4.41
CA ASN A 204 11.61 -24.87 3.73
C ASN A 204 10.50 -24.40 4.68
N GLY A 205 10.22 -23.10 4.70
CA GLY A 205 9.15 -22.55 5.53
C GLY A 205 9.25 -21.07 5.85
N LYS A 206 8.32 -20.62 6.69
CA LYS A 206 8.29 -19.27 7.27
C LYS A 206 9.13 -19.24 8.54
N TYR A 207 10.06 -18.31 8.60
CA TYR A 207 10.87 -18.05 9.78
C TYR A 207 10.40 -16.75 10.42
N THR A 208 10.17 -16.80 11.73
CA THR A 208 9.74 -15.65 12.54
C THR A 208 10.74 -15.45 13.66
N LEU A 209 11.51 -14.35 13.58
CA LEU A 209 12.41 -13.94 14.65
C LEU A 209 11.73 -12.84 15.46
N THR A 210 11.51 -13.12 16.74
CA THR A 210 10.95 -12.18 17.71
C THR A 210 12.04 -11.80 18.70
N CYS A 211 12.25 -10.50 18.90
CA CYS A 211 13.15 -9.92 19.89
C CYS A 211 12.35 -9.09 20.90
N LYS A 212 12.59 -9.32 22.18
CA LYS A 212 11.98 -8.63 23.31
C LYS A 212 13.05 -7.81 24.02
N VAL A 213 12.89 -6.49 23.98
CA VAL A 213 13.81 -5.54 24.60
C VAL A 213 13.12 -4.95 25.83
N LYS A 214 13.79 -5.05 26.98
CA LYS A 214 13.37 -4.33 28.18
C LYS A 214 13.83 -2.88 28.07
N VAL A 215 12.88 -1.96 28.13
CA VAL A 215 13.13 -0.52 28.04
C VAL A 215 12.71 0.11 29.36
N LYS A 216 13.62 0.84 29.98
CA LYS A 216 13.32 1.67 31.15
C LYS A 216 12.83 3.02 30.68
N THR A 217 11.64 3.40 31.10
CA THR A 217 11.03 4.69 30.81
C THR A 217 10.69 5.41 32.10
N LEU A 218 10.92 6.72 32.15
CA LEU A 218 10.52 7.53 33.30
C LEU A 218 9.04 7.89 33.15
N LYS A 219 8.20 7.40 34.07
CA LYS A 219 6.79 7.80 34.18
C LYS A 219 6.56 8.41 35.55
N ASN A 220 6.11 9.66 35.60
CA ASN A 220 5.89 10.42 36.85
C ASN A 220 7.11 10.42 37.79
N LYS A 221 8.32 10.66 37.24
CA LYS A 221 9.60 10.63 37.98
C LYS A 221 9.95 9.28 38.64
N LYS A 222 9.29 8.18 38.24
CA LYS A 222 9.64 6.81 38.63
C LYS A 222 10.09 6.01 37.40
N GLU A 223 11.15 5.22 37.55
CA GLU A 223 11.51 4.25 36.52
C GLU A 223 10.43 3.18 36.42
N VAL A 224 9.86 3.02 35.22
CA VAL A 224 8.94 1.95 34.86
C VAL A 224 9.60 1.15 33.75
N GLU A 225 9.76 -0.15 33.99
CA GLU A 225 10.27 -1.09 32.99
C GLU A 225 9.10 -1.56 32.10
N SER A 226 9.27 -1.44 30.79
CA SER A 226 8.31 -1.91 29.78
C SER A 226 9.02 -2.84 28.79
N GLU A 227 8.27 -3.78 28.18
CA GLU A 227 8.82 -4.69 27.17
C GLU A 227 8.36 -4.24 25.78
N LYS A 228 9.31 -3.88 24.91
CA LYS A 228 9.05 -3.65 23.48
C LYS A 228 9.36 -4.92 22.69
N VAL A 229 8.44 -5.29 21.79
CA VAL A 229 8.56 -6.49 20.94
C VAL A 229 8.83 -6.07 19.50
N PHE A 230 9.90 -6.60 18.93
CA PHE A 230 10.29 -6.41 17.54
C PHE A 230 10.25 -7.75 16.83
N THR A 231 9.57 -7.82 15.69
CA THR A 231 9.40 -9.06 14.95
C THR A 231 9.84 -8.87 13.50
N THR A 232 10.54 -9.85 12.95
CA THR A 232 10.83 -9.95 11.52
C THR A 232 10.42 -11.31 11.00
N HIS A 233 9.92 -11.34 9.77
CA HIS A 233 9.51 -12.56 9.08
C HIS A 233 10.31 -12.69 7.78
N PHE A 234 10.64 -13.92 7.42
CA PHE A 234 11.27 -14.23 6.12
C PHE A 234 10.95 -15.67 5.71
N PHE A 235 11.18 -15.99 4.44
CA PHE A 235 10.88 -17.31 3.89
C PHE A 235 12.14 -17.94 3.31
N ILE A 236 12.34 -19.23 3.59
CA ILE A 236 13.38 -20.04 2.96
C ILE A 236 12.69 -21.10 2.10
N ARG A 237 13.13 -21.22 0.85
CA ARG A 237 12.76 -22.33 -0.04
C ARG A 237 13.99 -22.84 -0.77
N THR A 238 13.94 -24.06 -1.27
CA THR A 238 14.96 -24.61 -2.16
C THR A 238 14.70 -24.28 -3.64
N LYS A 239 13.49 -23.80 -3.97
CA LYS A 239 13.07 -23.40 -5.31
C LYS A 239 12.19 -22.15 -5.24
N LYS A 240 12.16 -21.39 -6.34
CA LYS A 240 11.24 -20.28 -6.51
C LYS A 240 9.79 -20.76 -6.40
N LEU A 241 8.92 -19.91 -5.85
CA LEU A 241 7.49 -20.12 -5.95
C LEU A 241 7.08 -19.91 -7.41
N GLU A 242 6.88 -21.00 -8.13
CA GLU A 242 6.61 -20.99 -9.56
C GLU A 242 5.12 -21.22 -9.83
N ILE A 243 4.52 -20.28 -10.56
CA ILE A 243 3.17 -20.40 -11.12
C ILE A 243 3.29 -21.09 -12.47
N THR A 244 2.62 -22.22 -12.64
CA THR A 244 2.61 -22.96 -13.89
C THR A 244 1.35 -22.66 -14.71
N THR A 245 1.41 -22.94 -16.01
CA THR A 245 0.23 -22.82 -16.88
C THR A 245 -0.88 -23.77 -16.43
N GLU A 246 -0.50 -24.97 -15.99
CA GLU A 246 -1.38 -26.03 -15.53
C GLU A 246 -2.12 -25.63 -14.26
N LEU A 247 -1.43 -24.97 -13.32
CA LEU A 247 -2.03 -24.39 -12.12
C LEU A 247 -3.08 -23.34 -12.51
N LEU A 248 -2.74 -22.37 -13.37
CA LEU A 248 -3.72 -21.34 -13.74
C LEU A 248 -4.92 -21.95 -14.49
N LYS A 249 -4.71 -22.97 -15.33
CA LYS A 249 -5.80 -23.67 -16.03
C LYS A 249 -6.73 -24.40 -15.07
N SER A 250 -6.19 -25.07 -14.04
CA SER A 250 -7.01 -25.82 -13.09
C SER A 250 -7.87 -24.88 -12.24
N ILE A 251 -7.35 -23.70 -11.89
CA ILE A 251 -8.04 -22.72 -11.08
C ILE A 251 -9.04 -21.90 -11.91
N PHE A 252 -8.65 -21.45 -13.10
CA PHE A 252 -9.41 -20.56 -13.99
C PHE A 252 -9.89 -21.29 -15.24
N ALA A 253 -10.64 -22.37 -15.06
CA ALA A 253 -11.18 -23.19 -16.14
C ALA A 253 -12.12 -22.42 -17.11
N ASN A 254 -12.59 -21.25 -16.71
CA ASN A 254 -13.37 -20.33 -17.54
C ASN A 254 -12.53 -19.60 -18.62
N ASN A 255 -11.20 -19.72 -18.59
CA ASN A 255 -10.30 -19.19 -19.61
C ASN A 255 -9.70 -20.33 -20.45
N PRO A 256 -10.16 -20.55 -21.69
CA PRO A 256 -9.66 -21.62 -22.55
C PRO A 256 -8.30 -21.29 -23.20
N ASP A 257 -7.84 -20.02 -23.15
CA ASP A 257 -6.61 -19.58 -23.79
C ASP A 257 -5.37 -19.99 -22.97
N THR A 258 -4.94 -21.23 -23.20
CA THR A 258 -3.75 -21.81 -22.55
C THR A 258 -2.47 -21.03 -22.88
N VAL A 259 -2.36 -20.43 -24.07
CA VAL A 259 -1.17 -19.68 -24.47
C VAL A 259 -1.07 -18.39 -23.66
N ARG A 260 -2.18 -17.66 -23.51
CA ARG A 260 -2.24 -16.48 -22.66
C ARG A 260 -1.97 -16.83 -21.21
N LEU A 261 -2.60 -17.86 -20.66
CA LEU A 261 -2.34 -18.29 -19.28
C LEU A 261 -0.86 -18.61 -19.06
N GLY A 262 -0.18 -19.24 -20.03
CA GLY A 262 1.26 -19.48 -19.97
C GLY A 262 2.09 -18.19 -20.01
N ARG A 263 1.69 -17.18 -20.78
CA ARG A 263 2.35 -15.86 -20.80
C ARG A 263 2.14 -15.10 -19.49
N VAL A 264 0.93 -15.14 -18.94
CA VAL A 264 0.59 -14.56 -17.63
C VAL A 264 1.40 -15.23 -16.52
N ALA A 265 1.45 -16.57 -16.48
CA ALA A 265 2.25 -17.31 -15.53
C ALA A 265 3.74 -16.90 -15.58
N ARG A 266 4.32 -16.80 -16.78
CA ARG A 266 5.69 -16.31 -16.97
C ARG A 266 5.88 -14.89 -16.46
N ALA A 267 4.96 -13.97 -16.77
CA ALA A 267 5.03 -12.59 -16.30
C ALA A 267 4.93 -12.51 -14.76
N ILE A 268 4.04 -13.29 -14.14
CA ILE A 268 3.92 -13.37 -12.68
C ILE A 268 5.24 -13.88 -12.08
N ASN A 269 5.79 -14.99 -12.59
CA ASN A 269 7.05 -15.54 -12.11
C ASN A 269 8.22 -14.58 -12.29
N LYS A 270 8.22 -13.78 -13.36
CA LYS A 270 9.26 -12.78 -13.63
C LYS A 270 9.29 -11.68 -12.57
N TYR A 271 8.13 -11.22 -12.11
CA TYR A 271 8.02 -9.99 -11.32
C TYR A 271 7.65 -10.20 -9.84
N SER A 272 6.87 -11.23 -9.50
CA SER A 272 6.21 -11.41 -8.19
C SER A 272 7.10 -11.19 -6.96
N GLU A 273 8.33 -11.68 -6.98
CA GLU A 273 9.29 -11.56 -5.87
C GLU A 273 9.66 -10.10 -5.57
N GLN A 274 9.79 -9.26 -6.60
CA GLN A 274 10.09 -7.83 -6.43
C GLN A 274 8.96 -7.08 -5.71
N PHE A 275 7.75 -7.63 -5.77
CA PHE A 275 6.54 -7.11 -5.12
C PHE A 275 6.23 -7.81 -3.80
N GLY A 276 7.15 -8.65 -3.30
CA GLY A 276 6.98 -9.35 -2.02
C GLY A 276 5.96 -10.49 -2.04
N LEU A 277 5.52 -10.96 -3.22
CA LEU A 277 4.64 -12.13 -3.38
C LEU A 277 5.46 -13.43 -3.32
N VAL A 278 6.10 -13.64 -2.17
CA VAL A 278 7.19 -14.59 -2.01
C VAL A 278 6.80 -15.89 -1.30
N ASN A 279 5.55 -15.98 -0.84
CA ASN A 279 5.00 -17.14 -0.17
C ASN A 279 3.65 -17.52 -0.78
N VAL A 280 3.24 -18.77 -0.55
CA VAL A 280 2.01 -19.33 -1.12
C VAL A 280 0.82 -18.47 -0.71
N ASN A 281 0.74 -18.02 0.53
CA ASN A 281 -0.39 -17.24 1.03
C ASN A 281 -0.57 -15.90 0.27
N ARG A 282 0.49 -15.10 0.14
CA ARG A 282 0.47 -13.82 -0.60
C ARG A 282 0.17 -14.04 -2.07
N MET A 283 0.83 -15.02 -2.68
CA MET A 283 0.64 -15.34 -4.08
C MET A 283 -0.79 -15.79 -4.35
N SER A 284 -1.34 -16.68 -3.51
CA SER A 284 -2.72 -17.15 -3.61
C SER A 284 -3.72 -16.01 -3.44
N HIS A 285 -3.47 -15.09 -2.50
CA HIS A 285 -4.30 -13.88 -2.34
C HIS A 285 -4.26 -12.99 -3.59
N PHE A 286 -3.06 -12.72 -4.13
CA PHE A 286 -2.91 -11.94 -5.34
C PHE A 286 -3.63 -12.59 -6.53
N LEU A 287 -3.37 -13.88 -6.78
CA LEU A 287 -3.98 -14.64 -7.87
C LEU A 287 -5.50 -14.73 -7.75
N ALA A 288 -6.03 -14.93 -6.53
CA ALA A 288 -7.47 -14.99 -6.31
C ALA A 288 -8.16 -13.67 -6.65
N GLN A 289 -7.57 -12.55 -6.23
CA GLN A 289 -8.13 -11.23 -6.47
C GLN A 289 -8.02 -10.84 -7.94
N VAL A 290 -6.81 -10.89 -8.49
CA VAL A 290 -6.55 -10.49 -9.88
C VAL A 290 -7.24 -11.43 -10.86
N GLY A 291 -7.23 -12.73 -10.59
CA GLY A 291 -7.96 -13.72 -11.37
C GLY A 291 -9.46 -13.48 -11.36
N TYR A 292 -10.05 -13.09 -10.22
CA TYR A 292 -11.47 -12.73 -10.17
C TYR A 292 -11.78 -11.46 -10.97
N GLU A 293 -11.03 -10.36 -10.75
CA GLU A 293 -11.24 -9.07 -11.44
C GLU A 293 -11.12 -9.18 -12.96
N SER A 294 -10.22 -10.03 -13.42
CA SER A 294 -9.96 -10.26 -14.84
C SER A 294 -10.81 -11.38 -15.46
N ASP A 295 -11.76 -11.95 -14.72
CA ASP A 295 -12.58 -13.09 -15.16
C ASP A 295 -11.69 -14.26 -15.66
N GLY A 296 -10.70 -14.62 -14.86
CA GLY A 296 -9.76 -15.71 -15.12
C GLY A 296 -8.55 -15.31 -15.97
N PHE A 297 -7.97 -14.12 -15.74
CA PHE A 297 -6.85 -13.58 -16.52
C PHE A 297 -7.15 -13.38 -18.01
N LYS A 298 -8.41 -13.13 -18.37
CA LYS A 298 -8.81 -12.80 -19.74
C LYS A 298 -8.35 -11.39 -20.09
N GLY A 299 -7.85 -11.21 -21.32
CA GLY A 299 -7.55 -9.88 -21.88
C GLY A 299 -8.79 -9.30 -22.54
N LYS A 300 -9.70 -8.72 -21.75
CA LYS A 300 -10.87 -8.02 -22.30
C LYS A 300 -10.44 -6.66 -22.85
N SER A 301 -11.05 -6.16 -23.93
CA SER A 301 -10.72 -4.87 -24.57
C SER A 301 -11.28 -3.67 -23.78
N GLY A 302 -10.90 -3.60 -22.50
CA GLY A 302 -11.44 -2.68 -21.51
C GLY A 302 -12.92 -2.91 -21.18
N GLU A 303 -13.42 -2.07 -20.28
CA GLU A 303 -14.84 -2.01 -19.92
C GLU A 303 -15.73 -1.67 -21.13
N GLY A 304 -16.90 -2.29 -21.23
CA GLY A 304 -17.90 -1.98 -22.25
C GLY A 304 -18.93 -0.96 -21.74
N GLY A 305 -19.41 -0.08 -22.62
CA GLY A 305 -20.44 0.92 -22.32
C GLY A 305 -21.80 0.62 -22.96
N CYS A 306 -21.96 -0.54 -23.62
CA CYS A 306 -23.20 -0.94 -24.26
C CYS A 306 -24.21 -1.54 -23.26
N TYR A 307 -25.02 -0.68 -22.64
CA TYR A 307 -26.12 -1.09 -21.76
C TYR A 307 -27.46 -1.02 -22.50
N THR A 308 -28.10 -2.16 -22.76
CA THR A 308 -29.45 -2.25 -23.34
C THR A 308 -30.53 -1.94 -22.28
N LYS A 309 -31.78 -1.73 -22.71
CA LYS A 309 -32.91 -1.48 -21.78
C LYS A 309 -33.08 -2.58 -20.73
N THR A 310 -32.83 -3.83 -21.10
CA THR A 310 -33.01 -5.01 -20.25
C THR A 310 -31.77 -5.36 -19.41
N ASN A 311 -30.70 -4.55 -19.49
CA ASN A 311 -29.48 -4.82 -18.74
C ASN A 311 -29.75 -4.70 -17.22
N THR A 312 -29.43 -5.75 -16.46
CA THR A 312 -29.72 -5.79 -15.01
C THR A 312 -28.80 -4.90 -14.18
N ASN A 313 -27.70 -4.40 -14.75
CA ASN A 313 -26.67 -3.65 -14.03
C ASN A 313 -26.89 -2.13 -14.04
N TRP A 314 -28.03 -1.63 -14.55
CA TRP A 314 -28.35 -0.19 -14.52
C TRP A 314 -28.29 0.44 -13.13
N SER A 315 -28.61 -0.33 -12.10
CA SER A 315 -28.58 0.10 -10.69
C SER A 315 -27.20 0.60 -10.23
N ILE A 316 -26.11 0.11 -10.85
CA ILE A 316 -24.75 0.59 -10.58
C ILE A 316 -24.64 2.08 -10.94
N TRP A 317 -25.14 2.47 -12.12
CA TRP A 317 -25.06 3.83 -12.62
C TRP A 317 -25.93 4.80 -11.81
N PHE A 318 -27.10 4.35 -11.36
CA PHE A 318 -28.02 5.18 -10.56
C PHE A 318 -27.49 5.48 -9.16
N SER A 319 -26.59 4.63 -8.63
CA SER A 319 -26.00 4.78 -7.30
C SER A 319 -24.63 5.46 -7.30
N LEU A 320 -24.14 5.90 -8.46
CA LEU A 320 -22.85 6.58 -8.54
C LEU A 320 -22.86 7.90 -7.77
N THR A 321 -21.78 8.09 -7.02
CA THR A 321 -21.50 9.32 -6.26
C THR A 321 -20.13 9.85 -6.62
N TRP A 322 -19.97 11.17 -6.63
CA TRP A 322 -18.69 11.83 -6.82
C TRP A 322 -17.72 11.43 -5.71
N LYS A 323 -16.61 10.77 -6.06
CA LYS A 323 -15.58 10.36 -5.09
C LYS A 323 -14.61 11.49 -4.77
N GLU A 324 -14.44 12.41 -5.70
CA GLU A 324 -13.56 13.56 -5.62
C GLU A 324 -14.07 14.73 -6.46
N ARG A 325 -13.52 15.93 -6.20
CA ARG A 325 -13.77 17.10 -7.04
C ARG A 325 -12.91 17.02 -8.32
N PRO A 326 -13.29 17.72 -9.40
CA PRO A 326 -12.50 17.75 -10.62
C PRO A 326 -11.13 18.35 -10.35
N PHE A 327 -10.10 17.85 -11.04
CA PHE A 327 -8.73 18.31 -10.88
C PHE A 327 -8.46 19.64 -11.60
N CYS A 328 -9.32 20.01 -12.54
CA CYS A 328 -9.27 21.32 -13.20
C CYS A 328 -10.29 22.27 -12.55
N ASN A 329 -9.89 23.53 -12.36
CA ASN A 329 -10.75 24.56 -11.78
C ASN A 329 -11.93 24.91 -12.71
N ASN A 330 -11.78 24.76 -14.04
CA ASN A 330 -12.78 25.09 -15.06
C ASN A 330 -12.99 23.95 -16.08
N CYS A 331 -13.15 22.70 -15.65
CA CYS A 331 -13.26 21.55 -16.58
C CYS A 331 -14.45 21.58 -17.57
N ASN A 332 -15.32 22.59 -17.50
CA ASN A 332 -16.60 22.69 -18.24
C ASN A 332 -17.30 21.33 -18.37
N CYS A 333 -17.56 20.73 -17.22
CA CYS A 333 -18.23 19.44 -17.13
C CYS A 333 -19.63 19.56 -17.70
N ASP A 334 -20.08 18.55 -18.42
CA ASP A 334 -21.45 18.46 -18.87
C ASP A 334 -22.37 18.27 -17.66
N THR A 335 -23.17 19.30 -17.38
CA THR A 335 -24.12 19.33 -16.26
C THR A 335 -25.57 19.10 -16.69
N THR A 336 -25.82 18.78 -17.95
CA THR A 336 -27.19 18.70 -18.49
C THR A 336 -28.01 17.67 -17.72
N LEU A 337 -27.42 16.49 -17.47
CA LEU A 337 -28.04 15.40 -16.72
C LEU A 337 -27.23 14.98 -15.48
N ASN A 338 -26.19 15.75 -15.15
CA ASN A 338 -25.40 15.55 -13.93
C ASN A 338 -25.88 16.49 -12.83
N LEU A 339 -25.67 16.06 -11.58
CA LEU A 339 -25.83 16.93 -10.42
C LEU A 339 -24.55 17.75 -10.19
N PRO A 340 -24.65 18.87 -9.45
CA PRO A 340 -23.48 19.67 -9.08
C PRO A 340 -22.38 18.81 -8.45
N ILE A 341 -21.13 19.11 -8.79
CA ILE A 341 -19.99 18.30 -8.38
C ILE A 341 -19.65 18.54 -6.92
N GLN A 342 -20.30 17.78 -6.06
CA GLN A 342 -20.09 17.76 -4.63
C GLN A 342 -19.72 16.34 -4.21
N ARG A 343 -18.57 16.21 -3.54
CA ARG A 343 -18.06 14.93 -3.06
C ARG A 343 -19.12 14.23 -2.18
N GLY A 344 -19.36 12.95 -2.44
CA GLY A 344 -20.36 12.13 -1.75
C GLY A 344 -21.77 12.26 -2.32
N SER A 345 -22.07 13.32 -3.07
CA SER A 345 -23.37 13.51 -3.72
C SER A 345 -23.49 12.63 -4.96
N LYS A 346 -24.73 12.30 -5.32
CA LYS A 346 -25.07 11.52 -6.52
C LYS A 346 -24.51 12.21 -7.78
N LYS A 347 -24.00 11.42 -8.72
CA LYS A 347 -23.34 11.91 -9.94
C LYS A 347 -24.34 12.25 -11.04
N LEU A 348 -25.25 11.31 -11.32
CA LEU A 348 -26.23 11.37 -12.39
C LEU A 348 -27.62 11.71 -11.83
N LYS A 349 -28.42 12.49 -12.56
CA LYS A 349 -29.83 12.71 -12.19
C LYS A 349 -30.64 11.42 -12.32
N TRP A 350 -30.25 10.51 -13.21
CA TRP A 350 -30.99 9.30 -13.59
C TRP A 350 -31.41 8.43 -12.40
N THR A 351 -32.67 8.02 -12.38
CA THR A 351 -33.25 7.17 -11.33
C THR A 351 -33.83 5.85 -11.86
N ALA A 352 -34.12 5.78 -13.16
CA ALA A 352 -34.65 4.60 -13.82
C ALA A 352 -34.26 4.58 -15.30
N VAL A 353 -34.36 3.41 -15.95
CA VAL A 353 -34.18 3.29 -17.40
C VAL A 353 -35.33 3.99 -18.12
N GLU A 354 -36.56 3.77 -17.65
CA GLU A 354 -37.78 4.40 -18.15
C GLU A 354 -38.64 4.86 -16.97
N CYS A 355 -39.39 5.95 -17.17
CA CYS A 355 -40.26 6.53 -16.16
C CYS A 355 -41.72 6.39 -16.58
N LYS A 356 -42.61 6.09 -15.62
CA LYS A 356 -44.05 6.17 -15.84
C LYS A 356 -44.53 7.61 -15.70
N ALA A 357 -45.58 7.99 -16.41
CA ALA A 357 -46.07 9.37 -16.49
C ALA A 357 -46.44 9.96 -15.11
N GLU A 358 -46.79 9.12 -14.15
CA GLU A 358 -47.27 9.53 -12.83
C GLU A 358 -46.13 9.76 -11.80
N GLN A 359 -44.88 9.43 -12.15
CA GLN A 359 -43.74 9.49 -11.23
C GLN A 359 -43.06 10.86 -11.23
N LYS A 360 -43.36 11.68 -10.21
CA LYS A 360 -42.88 13.08 -10.10
C LYS A 360 -41.36 13.24 -9.86
N ASP A 361 -40.67 12.21 -9.37
CA ASP A 361 -39.22 12.23 -9.09
C ASP A 361 -38.43 11.20 -9.93
N CYS A 362 -38.93 10.89 -11.12
CA CYS A 362 -38.28 9.96 -12.02
C CYS A 362 -37.54 10.67 -13.15
N TYR A 363 -36.24 10.40 -13.25
CA TYR A 363 -35.38 10.91 -14.32
C TYR A 363 -34.91 9.71 -15.14
N ALA A 364 -35.49 9.53 -16.32
CA ALA A 364 -35.14 8.43 -17.22
C ALA A 364 -33.72 8.59 -17.78
N VAL A 365 -33.08 7.46 -18.09
CA VAL A 365 -31.86 7.48 -18.92
C VAL A 365 -32.26 7.93 -20.33
N PRO A 366 -31.62 8.97 -20.89
CA PRO A 366 -31.89 9.38 -22.26
C PRO A 366 -31.58 8.26 -23.26
N ASP A 367 -32.41 8.14 -24.30
CA ASP A 367 -32.30 7.08 -25.32
C ASP A 367 -30.93 7.03 -26.02
N ILE A 368 -30.21 8.15 -26.11
CA ILE A 368 -28.87 8.22 -26.70
C ILE A 368 -27.83 7.38 -25.92
N PHE A 369 -28.05 7.19 -24.61
CA PHE A 369 -27.19 6.37 -23.75
C PHE A 369 -27.61 4.90 -23.68
N ILE A 370 -28.78 4.56 -24.24
CA ILE A 370 -29.29 3.18 -24.28
C ILE A 370 -28.73 2.50 -25.54
N CYS A 371 -27.97 1.43 -25.34
CA CYS A 371 -27.31 0.73 -26.43
C CYS A 371 -28.33 0.04 -27.35
N LYS A 372 -28.30 0.41 -28.62
CA LYS A 372 -29.05 -0.25 -29.70
C LYS A 372 -28.19 -1.26 -30.46
N LYS A 373 -26.89 -0.97 -30.56
CA LYS A 373 -25.89 -1.80 -31.24
C LYS A 373 -24.56 -1.67 -30.50
N ALA A 374 -23.94 -2.81 -30.19
CA ALA A 374 -22.62 -2.82 -29.58
C ALA A 374 -21.58 -2.21 -30.53
N GLY A 375 -20.70 -1.37 -29.99
CA GLY A 375 -19.66 -0.73 -30.78
C GLY A 375 -18.94 0.36 -30.00
N LYS A 376 -17.73 0.67 -30.46
CA LYS A 376 -16.84 1.65 -29.85
C LYS A 376 -17.48 3.03 -29.69
N GLU A 377 -18.29 3.46 -30.65
CA GLU A 377 -18.98 4.76 -30.58
C GLU A 377 -19.96 4.83 -29.42
N GLN A 378 -20.81 3.80 -29.26
CA GLN A 378 -21.76 3.73 -28.16
C GLN A 378 -21.04 3.65 -26.81
N ASP A 379 -20.00 2.80 -26.72
CA ASP A 379 -19.20 2.70 -25.50
C ASP A 379 -18.53 4.03 -25.17
N SER A 380 -18.00 4.71 -26.19
CA SER A 380 -17.31 5.98 -26.07
C SER A 380 -18.23 7.07 -25.56
N LEU A 381 -19.41 7.19 -26.14
CA LEU A 381 -20.43 8.14 -25.73
C LEU A 381 -20.84 7.92 -24.27
N PHE A 382 -21.20 6.69 -23.91
CA PHE A 382 -21.68 6.36 -22.57
C PHE A 382 -20.60 6.57 -21.51
N LEU A 383 -19.43 5.94 -21.68
CA LEU A 383 -18.36 5.96 -20.69
C LEU A 383 -17.71 7.33 -20.55
N SER A 384 -17.58 8.08 -21.65
CA SER A 384 -17.08 9.47 -21.57
C SER A 384 -18.02 10.37 -20.79
N TYR A 385 -19.33 10.13 -20.89
CA TYR A 385 -20.30 10.88 -20.11
C TYR A 385 -20.29 10.51 -18.62
N VAL A 386 -20.36 9.22 -18.26
CA VAL A 386 -20.45 8.81 -16.85
C VAL A 386 -19.13 9.00 -16.08
N TYR A 387 -17.98 9.00 -16.75
CA TYR A 387 -16.66 9.17 -16.13
C TYR A 387 -16.02 10.55 -16.33
N GLN A 388 -16.74 11.51 -16.89
CA GLN A 388 -16.22 12.87 -17.02
C GLN A 388 -15.83 13.49 -15.68
N CYS A 389 -14.86 14.41 -15.73
CA CYS A 389 -14.49 15.32 -14.64
C CYS A 389 -14.11 14.68 -13.30
N GLU A 390 -13.82 13.39 -13.29
CA GLU A 390 -13.38 12.65 -12.13
C GLU A 390 -12.05 11.95 -12.47
N GLY A 391 -11.17 11.80 -11.49
CA GLY A 391 -9.95 11.04 -11.74
C GLY A 391 -8.98 11.65 -12.74
N GLY A 392 -9.05 12.97 -12.95
CA GLY A 392 -8.23 13.69 -13.94
C GLY A 392 -8.78 13.64 -15.36
N ASN A 393 -9.92 12.99 -15.59
CA ASN A 393 -10.60 13.03 -16.88
C ASN A 393 -11.14 14.44 -17.17
N GLY A 394 -11.08 14.85 -18.44
CA GLY A 394 -11.81 16.03 -18.92
C GLY A 394 -13.33 15.84 -18.96
N ASN A 395 -14.03 16.79 -19.57
CA ASN A 395 -15.47 16.67 -19.83
C ASN A 395 -15.77 15.55 -20.85
N SER A 396 -17.05 15.22 -21.04
CA SER A 396 -17.51 14.15 -21.93
C SER A 396 -16.96 14.25 -23.35
N SER A 397 -16.81 15.48 -23.89
CA SER A 397 -16.31 15.71 -25.25
C SER A 397 -14.84 15.33 -25.46
N THR A 398 -14.05 15.27 -24.38
CA THR A 398 -12.64 14.85 -24.46
C THR A 398 -12.46 13.37 -24.78
N GLY A 399 -13.49 12.55 -24.57
CA GLY A 399 -13.39 11.10 -24.69
C GLY A 399 -12.57 10.42 -23.56
N ASP A 400 -12.10 11.19 -22.56
CA ASP A 400 -11.22 10.68 -21.51
C ASP A 400 -11.89 9.57 -20.69
N GLY A 401 -13.18 9.68 -20.41
CA GLY A 401 -13.91 8.67 -19.65
C GLY A 401 -13.91 7.29 -20.32
N TYR A 402 -14.10 7.24 -21.65
CA TYR A 402 -13.93 5.98 -22.39
C TYR A 402 -12.47 5.58 -22.51
N LYS A 403 -11.57 6.52 -22.81
CA LYS A 403 -10.15 6.24 -23.03
C LYS A 403 -9.50 5.61 -21.79
N TYR A 404 -9.80 6.11 -20.59
CA TYR A 404 -9.24 5.66 -19.31
C TYR A 404 -10.24 4.88 -18.46
N ARG A 405 -11.16 4.16 -19.11
CA ARG A 405 -12.05 3.17 -18.47
C ARG A 405 -11.24 1.98 -17.92
N GLY A 406 -11.91 1.04 -17.27
CA GLY A 406 -11.27 -0.16 -16.73
C GLY A 406 -10.47 -0.93 -17.78
N HIS A 407 -9.16 -1.07 -17.60
CA HIS A 407 -8.29 -1.96 -18.40
C HIS A 407 -7.40 -2.83 -17.50
N GLY A 408 -6.88 -3.91 -18.06
CA GLY A 408 -5.94 -4.78 -17.38
C GLY A 408 -6.58 -5.68 -16.33
N ALA A 409 -5.72 -6.34 -15.55
CA ALA A 409 -6.15 -7.45 -14.71
C ALA A 409 -6.92 -7.01 -13.46
N ILE A 410 -6.78 -5.75 -13.05
CA ILE A 410 -7.42 -5.15 -11.87
C ILE A 410 -8.31 -3.96 -12.22
N GLN A 411 -8.65 -3.79 -13.51
CA GLN A 411 -9.48 -2.68 -14.00
C GLN A 411 -8.95 -1.30 -13.58
N LEU A 412 -7.73 -0.96 -14.00
CA LEU A 412 -7.21 0.40 -13.81
C LEU A 412 -8.15 1.39 -14.50
N THR A 413 -8.59 2.40 -13.75
CA THR A 413 -9.51 3.44 -14.23
C THR A 413 -8.96 4.80 -13.83
N TRP A 414 -9.39 5.84 -14.57
CA TRP A 414 -9.07 7.27 -14.37
C TRP A 414 -7.73 7.72 -14.94
N LYS A 415 -7.71 8.81 -15.70
CA LYS A 415 -6.50 9.38 -16.33
C LYS A 415 -5.33 9.52 -15.38
N LYS A 416 -5.56 10.03 -14.16
CA LYS A 416 -4.51 10.20 -13.15
C LYS A 416 -3.85 8.87 -12.76
N THR A 417 -4.62 7.78 -12.73
CA THR A 417 -4.11 6.44 -12.41
C THR A 417 -3.22 5.93 -13.54
N TYR A 418 -3.62 6.16 -14.79
CA TYR A 418 -2.80 5.84 -15.96
C TYR A 418 -1.52 6.66 -15.99
N GLN A 419 -1.58 7.96 -15.68
CA GLN A 419 -0.39 8.81 -15.59
C GLN A 419 0.59 8.31 -14.52
N ALA A 420 0.08 7.98 -13.32
CA ALA A 420 0.91 7.44 -12.24
C ALA A 420 1.53 6.08 -12.60
N PHE A 421 0.75 5.18 -13.22
CA PHE A 421 1.26 3.88 -13.67
C PHE A 421 2.29 4.04 -14.79
N ASP A 422 2.05 4.94 -15.76
CA ASP A 422 2.96 5.19 -16.88
C ASP A 422 4.31 5.74 -16.42
N GLU A 423 4.29 6.70 -15.50
CA GLU A 423 5.51 7.26 -14.91
C GLU A 423 6.29 6.20 -14.14
N TRP A 424 5.61 5.42 -13.30
CA TRP A 424 6.23 4.32 -12.59
C TRP A 424 6.83 3.28 -13.54
N LEU A 425 6.12 2.93 -14.61
CA LEU A 425 6.57 1.97 -15.61
C LEU A 425 7.82 2.47 -16.34
N ARG A 426 7.83 3.76 -16.73
CA ARG A 426 8.97 4.41 -17.40
C ARG A 426 10.23 4.35 -16.55
N ASN A 427 10.09 4.61 -15.25
CA ASN A 427 11.21 4.71 -14.33
C ASN A 427 11.75 3.33 -13.88
N ASN A 428 10.86 2.34 -13.73
CA ASN A 428 11.23 1.04 -13.15
C ASN A 428 11.43 -0.07 -14.20
N TYR A 429 10.73 0.01 -15.33
CA TYR A 429 10.76 -1.03 -16.37
C TYR A 429 10.84 -0.43 -17.79
N PRO A 430 11.90 0.35 -18.10
CA PRO A 430 12.01 1.05 -19.38
C PRO A 430 11.97 0.12 -20.61
N LYS A 431 12.38 -1.15 -20.47
CA LYS A 431 12.37 -2.14 -21.56
C LYS A 431 10.97 -2.62 -21.98
N VAL A 432 9.98 -2.50 -21.11
CA VAL A 432 8.58 -2.92 -21.39
C VAL A 432 7.63 -1.73 -21.46
N TYR A 433 8.15 -0.51 -21.32
CA TYR A 433 7.38 0.73 -21.37
C TYR A 433 6.70 0.92 -22.74
N LYS A 434 5.39 1.22 -22.75
CA LYS A 434 4.60 1.41 -23.99
C LYS A 434 3.68 2.65 -24.00
N ASN A 435 3.99 3.67 -23.20
CA ASN A 435 3.19 4.90 -23.08
C ASN A 435 1.67 4.63 -22.94
N VAL A 436 1.28 4.07 -21.79
CA VAL A 436 -0.11 3.65 -21.52
C VAL A 436 -1.06 4.83 -21.37
N VAL A 437 -0.57 6.06 -21.21
CA VAL A 437 -1.42 7.27 -21.26
C VAL A 437 -1.90 7.53 -22.69
N SER A 438 -1.01 7.38 -23.67
CA SER A 438 -1.36 7.56 -25.09
C SER A 438 -2.27 6.43 -25.59
N ASN A 439 -1.98 5.19 -25.19
CA ASN A 439 -2.69 3.99 -25.61
C ASN A 439 -3.01 3.04 -24.42
N PRO A 440 -4.04 3.34 -23.61
CA PRO A 440 -4.44 2.50 -22.46
C PRO A 440 -4.71 1.03 -22.80
N SER A 441 -5.29 0.77 -23.97
CA SER A 441 -5.69 -0.57 -24.42
C SER A 441 -4.54 -1.56 -24.60
N VAL A 442 -3.29 -1.07 -24.63
CA VAL A 442 -2.11 -1.95 -24.70
C VAL A 442 -1.99 -2.85 -23.48
N ILE A 443 -2.49 -2.42 -22.31
CA ILE A 443 -2.46 -3.20 -21.07
C ILE A 443 -3.26 -4.50 -21.21
N ASP A 444 -4.34 -4.53 -21.99
CA ASP A 444 -5.15 -5.74 -22.16
C ASP A 444 -4.45 -6.81 -23.01
N LYS A 445 -3.70 -6.34 -24.02
CA LYS A 445 -3.08 -7.15 -25.06
C LYS A 445 -1.71 -7.67 -24.66
N ASP A 446 -0.96 -6.88 -23.91
CA ASP A 446 0.38 -7.23 -23.46
C ASP A 446 0.33 -7.89 -22.08
N GLU A 447 0.63 -9.19 -21.99
CA GLU A 447 0.53 -9.92 -20.72
C GLU A 447 1.52 -9.45 -19.64
N GLU A 448 2.67 -8.86 -20.02
CA GLU A 448 3.59 -8.28 -19.04
C GLU A 448 3.02 -7.00 -18.44
N LEU A 449 2.47 -6.10 -19.26
CA LEU A 449 1.78 -4.90 -18.77
C LEU A 449 0.51 -5.24 -18.00
N PHE A 450 -0.23 -6.26 -18.44
CA PHE A 450 -1.41 -6.79 -17.77
C PHE A 450 -1.09 -7.19 -16.32
N VAL A 451 0.00 -7.94 -16.12
CA VAL A 451 0.46 -8.37 -14.79
C VAL A 451 1.12 -7.24 -14.01
N LEU A 452 2.00 -6.45 -14.62
CA LEU A 452 2.69 -5.34 -13.95
C LEU A 452 1.71 -4.28 -13.45
N SER A 453 0.63 -4.00 -14.19
CA SER A 453 -0.41 -3.08 -13.75
C SER A 453 -1.09 -3.54 -12.45
N ALA A 454 -1.37 -4.85 -12.34
CA ALA A 454 -1.91 -5.45 -11.13
C ALA A 454 -0.91 -5.53 -9.98
N LEU A 455 0.36 -5.85 -10.24
CA LEU A 455 1.42 -5.87 -9.23
C LEU A 455 1.71 -4.45 -8.69
N TRP A 456 1.74 -3.45 -9.58
CA TRP A 456 1.85 -2.05 -9.20
C TRP A 456 0.71 -1.64 -8.29
N PHE A 457 -0.55 -1.92 -8.68
CA PHE A 457 -1.69 -1.66 -7.82
C PHE A 457 -1.58 -2.41 -6.48
N TRP A 458 -1.16 -3.68 -6.50
CA TRP A 458 -1.04 -4.50 -5.31
C TRP A 458 -0.02 -3.96 -4.30
N SER A 459 1.14 -3.51 -4.78
CA SER A 459 2.19 -2.92 -3.95
C SER A 459 1.90 -1.49 -3.53
N SER A 460 1.05 -0.77 -4.27
CA SER A 460 0.69 0.58 -3.92
C SER A 460 -0.14 0.60 -2.64
N GLU A 461 0.25 1.45 -1.69
CA GLU A 461 -0.45 1.56 -0.41
C GLU A 461 -1.78 2.27 -0.64
N LYS A 462 -2.88 1.54 -0.55
CA LYS A 462 -4.24 2.06 -0.76
C LYS A 462 -5.00 2.02 0.55
N LYS A 463 -5.71 3.09 0.89
CA LYS A 463 -6.49 3.23 2.14
C LYS A 463 -5.73 2.91 3.46
N ASN A 464 -4.42 3.11 3.51
CA ASN A 464 -3.55 2.80 4.66
C ASN A 464 -3.53 1.29 4.91
N LYS A 465 -3.47 0.53 3.80
CA LYS A 465 -3.34 -0.92 3.76
C LYS A 465 -2.26 -1.35 2.78
N LYS A 466 -1.32 -2.15 3.27
CA LYS A 466 -0.39 -2.95 2.48
C LYS A 466 -1.06 -4.30 2.27
N LEU A 467 -1.30 -4.67 1.01
CA LEU A 467 -2.03 -5.90 0.70
C LEU A 467 -1.24 -7.15 1.07
N ASN A 468 0.10 -7.10 1.04
CA ASN A 468 0.95 -8.17 1.56
C ASN A 468 0.74 -8.41 3.07
N ASP A 469 0.70 -7.35 3.88
CA ASP A 469 0.47 -7.45 5.32
C ASP A 469 -0.94 -7.99 5.61
N CYS A 470 -1.93 -7.54 4.84
CA CYS A 470 -3.29 -8.05 4.94
C CYS A 470 -3.37 -9.52 4.55
N ALA A 471 -2.63 -9.95 3.52
CA ALA A 471 -2.56 -11.35 3.13
C ALA A 471 -1.93 -12.19 4.24
N ASP A 472 -0.84 -11.73 4.83
CA ASP A 472 -0.16 -12.43 5.93
C ASP A 472 -1.02 -12.59 7.19
N LEU A 473 -1.93 -11.64 7.43
CA LEU A 473 -2.92 -11.71 8.50
C LEU A 473 -4.18 -12.51 8.12
N GLY A 474 -4.31 -12.93 6.86
CA GLY A 474 -5.52 -13.61 6.35
C GLY A 474 -6.74 -12.71 6.26
N ASN A 475 -6.56 -11.40 6.09
CA ASN A 475 -7.64 -10.41 6.05
C ASN A 475 -8.30 -10.30 4.67
N TYR A 476 -8.99 -11.35 4.21
CA TYR A 476 -9.65 -11.41 2.89
C TYR A 476 -10.63 -10.27 2.61
N GLU A 477 -11.45 -9.94 3.61
CA GLU A 477 -12.45 -8.88 3.48
C GLU A 477 -11.78 -7.54 3.21
N GLU A 478 -10.68 -7.25 3.91
CA GLU A 478 -9.97 -5.99 3.76
C GLU A 478 -9.26 -5.90 2.41
N ILE A 479 -8.62 -6.97 1.95
CA ILE A 479 -8.02 -7.04 0.61
C ILE A 479 -9.09 -6.77 -0.46
N THR A 480 -10.23 -7.44 -0.35
CA THR A 480 -11.34 -7.30 -1.31
C THR A 480 -11.93 -5.89 -1.28
N ARG A 481 -12.04 -5.27 -0.10
CA ARG A 481 -12.51 -3.89 0.08
C ARG A 481 -11.54 -2.87 -0.51
N VAL A 482 -10.23 -3.11 -0.44
CA VAL A 482 -9.21 -2.25 -1.04
C VAL A 482 -9.29 -2.34 -2.56
N ILE A 483 -9.38 -3.54 -3.12
CA ILE A 483 -9.36 -3.78 -4.57
C ILE A 483 -10.67 -3.35 -5.23
N SER A 484 -11.81 -3.85 -4.75
CA SER A 484 -13.11 -3.69 -5.41
C SER A 484 -13.95 -2.52 -4.87
N ASN A 485 -13.49 -1.83 -3.83
CA ASN A 485 -14.28 -0.87 -3.04
C ASN A 485 -15.59 -1.48 -2.45
N SER A 486 -15.68 -2.80 -2.37
CA SER A 486 -16.83 -3.55 -1.88
C SER A 486 -16.38 -4.79 -1.12
N THR A 487 -17.29 -5.39 -0.36
CA THR A 487 -17.10 -6.70 0.29
C THR A 487 -18.05 -7.76 -0.26
N LYS A 488 -18.88 -7.42 -1.25
CA LYS A 488 -19.90 -8.32 -1.81
C LYS A 488 -19.33 -9.58 -2.46
N THR A 489 -18.07 -9.53 -2.91
CA THR A 489 -17.43 -10.61 -3.68
C THR A 489 -16.35 -11.37 -2.89
N VAL A 490 -16.34 -11.21 -1.55
CA VAL A 490 -15.34 -11.83 -0.68
C VAL A 490 -15.40 -13.36 -0.76
N GLU A 491 -16.60 -13.94 -0.73
CA GLU A 491 -16.77 -15.39 -0.71
C GLU A 491 -16.34 -16.04 -2.03
N GLU A 492 -16.64 -15.42 -3.17
CA GLU A 492 -16.19 -15.92 -4.48
C GLU A 492 -14.66 -15.91 -4.60
N ARG A 493 -14.01 -14.85 -4.11
CA ARG A 493 -12.54 -14.73 -4.13
C ARG A 493 -11.90 -15.71 -3.15
N LYS A 494 -12.51 -15.93 -1.98
CA LYS A 494 -12.05 -16.91 -1.00
C LYS A 494 -12.11 -18.33 -1.57
N LYS A 495 -13.16 -18.69 -2.32
CA LYS A 495 -13.23 -19.99 -3.03
C LYS A 495 -12.07 -20.21 -4.00
N ILE A 496 -11.64 -19.16 -4.70
CA ILE A 496 -10.47 -19.24 -5.60
C ILE A 496 -9.19 -19.44 -4.78
N PHE A 497 -9.03 -18.65 -3.72
CA PHE A 497 -7.91 -18.76 -2.79
C PHE A 497 -7.78 -20.18 -2.18
N ASP A 498 -8.88 -20.74 -1.70
CA ASP A 498 -8.89 -22.05 -1.04
C ASP A 498 -8.46 -23.17 -2.00
N LYS A 499 -8.72 -23.03 -3.30
CA LYS A 499 -8.20 -23.94 -4.33
C LYS A 499 -6.70 -23.74 -4.55
N LEU A 500 -6.24 -22.49 -4.59
CA LEU A 500 -4.83 -22.14 -4.78
C LEU A 500 -3.94 -22.63 -3.64
N ILE A 501 -4.39 -22.57 -2.38
CA ILE A 501 -3.61 -23.06 -1.23
C ILE A 501 -3.49 -24.59 -1.18
N LYS A 502 -4.44 -25.30 -1.79
CA LYS A 502 -4.47 -26.78 -1.81
C LYS A 502 -3.67 -27.39 -2.96
N THR A 503 -3.35 -26.59 -3.98
CA THR A 503 -2.62 -27.01 -5.19
C THR A 503 -1.16 -26.65 -5.03
#